data_AF-A0A0L6JGI7-F1
#
_entry.id   AF-A0A0L6JGI7-F1
#
_cell.length_a   1.000
_cell.length_b   1.000
_cell.length_c   1.000
_cell.angle_alpha   90.00
_cell.angle_beta   90.00
_cell.angle_gamma   90.00
#
_symmetry.space_group_name_H-M   'P 1'
#
loop_
_entity.id
_entity.type
_entity.pdbx_description
1 polymer ?
#
loop_
_entity_poly.entity_id
_entity_poly.type
_entity_poly.pdbx_seq_one_letter_code
_entity_poly.pdbx_strand_id
1 'polypeptide(L)'
;MAKNVPEKLVRFFKDMAKDMEDGYEYATELNRILNSDDCQLSLNDMEIETLRDYAEKVKKVGEINYYTEARIKEIEHEIFGSRGVLGFLSDHTSPSFPAARWPF
;
A
#
# COMPACT_ATOMS: atom_id res chain seq x y z
N MET A 1 8.42 5.42 -21.03
CA MET A 1 9.26 5.30 -19.82
C MET A 1 8.47 4.50 -18.81
N ALA A 2 8.98 3.34 -18.39
CA ALA A 2 8.35 2.56 -17.34
C ALA A 2 8.34 3.45 -16.08
N LYS A 3 7.14 3.78 -15.57
CA LYS A 3 7.02 4.50 -14.31
C LYS A 3 7.66 3.62 -13.22
N ASN A 4 8.78 4.08 -12.68
CA ASN A 4 9.48 3.36 -11.62
C ASN A 4 8.69 3.56 -10.32
N VAL A 5 8.28 2.46 -9.69
CA VAL A 5 7.76 2.51 -8.33
C VAL A 5 8.83 3.14 -7.43
N PRO A 6 8.51 4.15 -6.61
CA PRO A 6 9.49 4.82 -5.75
C PRO A 6 10.24 3.82 -4.86
N GLU A 7 11.58 3.92 -4.83
CA GLU A 7 12.42 2.95 -4.10
C GLU A 7 12.09 2.92 -2.60
N LYS A 8 11.73 4.06 -2.01
CA LYS A 8 11.27 4.16 -0.62
C LYS A 8 10.05 3.28 -0.36
N LEU A 9 9.10 3.26 -1.29
CA LEU A 9 7.89 2.46 -1.19
C LEU A 9 8.20 0.97 -1.35
N VAL A 10 9.10 0.62 -2.28
CA VAL A 10 9.56 -0.76 -2.45
C VAL A 10 10.28 -1.29 -1.21
N ARG A 11 11.20 -0.49 -0.64
CA ARG A 11 11.92 -0.83 0.61
C ARG A 11 10.97 -0.98 1.79
N PHE A 12 9.95 -0.12 1.88
CA PHE A 12 8.94 -0.22 2.92
C PHE A 12 8.25 -1.59 2.91
N PHE A 13 7.72 -2.01 1.76
CA PHE A 13 7.00 -3.29 1.67
C PHE A 13 7.90 -4.53 1.78
N LYS A 14 9.18 -4.44 1.41
CA LYS A 14 10.10 -5.58 1.49
C LYS A 14 10.65 -5.82 2.89
N ASP A 15 11.06 -4.74 3.55
CA ASP A 15 11.90 -4.79 4.74
C ASP A 15 11.20 -4.12 5.93
N MET A 16 10.90 -2.82 5.84
CA MET A 16 10.43 -2.04 7.01
C MET A 16 9.07 -2.50 7.55
N ALA A 17 8.17 -2.97 6.67
CA ALA A 17 6.87 -3.51 7.02
C ALA A 17 6.93 -4.67 8.05
N LYS A 18 8.04 -5.42 8.07
CA LYS A 18 8.23 -6.58 8.96
C LYS A 18 8.78 -6.18 10.33
N ASP A 19 9.45 -5.04 10.41
CA ASP A 19 10.08 -4.55 11.63
C ASP A 19 9.12 -3.70 12.48
N MET A 20 7.95 -3.34 11.95
CA MET A 20 6.95 -2.52 12.64
C MET A 20 6.19 -3.34 13.68
N GLU A 21 6.07 -2.79 14.89
CA GLU A 21 5.50 -3.49 16.04
C GLU A 21 3.96 -3.42 16.08
N ASP A 22 3.37 -2.41 15.43
CA ASP A 22 1.93 -2.23 15.37
C ASP A 22 1.41 -1.61 14.06
N GLY A 23 0.09 -1.70 13.85
CA GLY A 23 -0.58 -1.25 12.64
C GLY A 23 -0.67 0.26 12.53
N TYR A 24 -0.53 0.96 13.65
CA TYR A 24 -0.51 2.41 13.68
C TYR A 24 0.81 2.94 13.15
N GLU A 25 1.95 2.38 13.58
CA GLU A 25 3.28 2.69 13.07
C GLU A 25 3.36 2.38 11.58
N TYR A 26 2.88 1.20 11.18
CA TYR A 26 2.81 0.79 9.77
C TYR A 26 2.07 1.83 8.92
N ALA A 27 0.85 2.17 9.33
CA ALA A 27 0.01 3.10 8.57
C ALA A 27 0.61 4.51 8.54
N THR A 28 1.25 4.94 9.64
CA THR A 28 1.85 6.26 9.75
C THR A 28 3.05 6.40 8.82
N GLU A 29 3.96 5.43 8.81
CA GLU A 29 5.13 5.47 7.93
C GLU A 29 4.75 5.26 6.46
N LEU A 30 3.78 4.38 6.16
CA LEU A 30 3.26 4.26 4.80
C LEU A 30 2.68 5.59 4.29
N ASN A 31 1.84 6.25 5.09
CA ASN A 31 1.30 7.58 4.74
C ASN A 31 2.39 8.63 4.56
N ARG A 32 3.43 8.62 5.39
CA ARG A 32 4.57 9.52 5.27
C ARG A 32 5.32 9.31 3.95
N ILE A 33 5.54 8.07 3.54
CA ILE A 33 6.18 7.73 2.26
C ILE A 33 5.29 8.15 1.08
N LEU A 34 3.98 7.89 1.15
CA LEU A 34 3.04 8.28 0.10
C LEU A 34 2.98 9.80 -0.11
N ASN A 35 3.11 10.60 0.96
CA ASN A 35 3.14 12.06 0.88
C ASN A 35 4.50 12.62 0.41
N SER A 36 5.50 11.78 0.16
CA SER A 36 6.78 12.25 -0.38
C SER A 36 6.66 12.64 -1.85
N ASP A 37 7.40 13.67 -2.27
CA ASP A 37 7.40 14.16 -3.66
C ASP A 37 7.64 13.04 -4.67
N ASP A 38 8.51 12.08 -4.36
CA ASP A 38 8.81 10.93 -5.22
C ASP A 38 7.56 10.09 -5.52
N CYS A 39 6.72 9.85 -4.50
CA CYS A 39 5.47 9.11 -4.64
C CYS A 39 4.40 9.94 -5.35
N GLN A 40 4.26 11.22 -4.99
CA GLN A 40 3.29 12.12 -5.61
C GLN A 40 3.56 12.37 -7.10
N LEU A 41 4.83 12.29 -7.54
CA LEU A 41 5.21 12.45 -8.94
C LEU A 41 5.15 11.14 -9.74
N SER A 42 5.36 10.00 -9.07
CA SER A 42 5.45 8.68 -9.76
C SER A 42 4.12 7.96 -9.82
N LEU A 43 3.33 8.03 -8.74
CA LEU A 43 2.03 7.36 -8.60
C LEU A 43 0.89 8.25 -9.08
N ASN A 44 -0.21 7.62 -9.49
CA ASN A 44 -1.45 8.28 -9.83
C ASN A 44 -2.33 8.44 -8.58
N ASP A 45 -3.26 9.39 -8.59
CA ASP A 45 -4.17 9.65 -7.45
C ASP A 45 -4.88 8.38 -6.97
N MET A 46 -5.36 7.54 -7.89
CA MET A 46 -6.01 6.26 -7.57
C MET A 46 -5.08 5.29 -6.82
N GLU A 47 -3.80 5.22 -7.20
CA GLU A 47 -2.83 4.34 -6.54
C GLU A 47 -2.53 4.86 -5.13
N ILE A 48 -2.41 6.18 -4.99
CA ILE A 48 -2.19 6.84 -3.69
C ILE A 48 -3.39 6.63 -2.78
N GLU A 49 -4.61 6.83 -3.27
CA GLU A 49 -5.84 6.58 -2.51
C GLU A 49 -5.97 5.12 -2.08
N THR A 50 -5.71 4.17 -3.00
CA THR A 50 -5.78 2.73 -2.67
C THR A 50 -4.78 2.35 -1.57
N LEU A 51 -3.56 2.89 -1.63
CA LEU A 51 -2.54 2.65 -0.60
C LEU A 51 -2.88 3.32 0.74
N ARG A 52 -3.54 4.49 0.72
CA ARG A 52 -4.04 5.15 1.93
C ARG A 52 -5.16 4.36 2.58
N ASP A 53 -6.11 3.85 1.80
CA ASP A 53 -7.19 3.00 2.30
C ASP A 53 -6.65 1.70 2.91
N TYR A 54 -5.64 1.12 2.27
CA TYR A 54 -4.92 -0.02 2.84
C TYR A 54 -4.24 0.33 4.17
N ALA A 55 -3.52 1.45 4.24
CA ALA A 55 -2.90 1.92 5.48
C ALA A 55 -3.93 2.08 6.60
N GLU A 56 -5.08 2.70 6.32
CA GLU A 56 -6.14 2.92 7.32
C GLU A 56 -6.79 1.60 7.79
N LYS A 57 -6.92 0.60 6.90
CA LYS A 57 -7.37 -0.74 7.28
C LYS A 57 -6.36 -1.46 8.18
N VAL A 58 -5.08 -1.38 7.87
CA VAL A 58 -4.01 -1.95 8.71
C VAL A 58 -3.97 -1.28 10.08
N LYS A 59 -4.12 0.04 10.13
CA LYS A 59 -4.22 0.81 11.37
C LYS A 59 -5.34 0.30 12.29
N LYS A 60 -6.54 0.13 11.75
CA LYS A 60 -7.71 -0.38 12.50
C LYS A 60 -7.51 -1.79 13.04
N VAL A 61 -6.72 -2.61 12.38
CA VAL A 61 -6.39 -3.96 12.88
C VAL A 61 -5.43 -3.91 14.05
N GLY A 62 -4.43 -3.02 14.01
CA GLY A 62 -3.52 -2.78 15.13
C GLY A 62 -4.24 -2.31 16.41
N GLU A 63 -5.40 -1.66 16.29
CA GLU A 63 -6.20 -1.20 17.42
C GLU A 63 -7.04 -2.32 18.09
N ILE A 64 -7.33 -3.42 17.39
CA ILE A 64 -8.34 -4.42 17.82
C ILE A 64 -7.71 -5.73 18.31
N ASN A 65 -6.58 -6.16 17.75
CA ASN A 65 -5.92 -7.41 18.14
C ASN A 65 -4.40 -7.26 17.99
N TYR A 66 -3.67 -7.97 18.86
CA TYR A 66 -2.21 -8.10 18.81
C TYR A 66 -1.77 -8.30 17.35
N TYR A 67 -0.98 -7.33 16.89
CA TYR A 67 -0.44 -7.21 15.55
C TYR A 67 0.14 -8.54 15.10
N THR A 68 -0.46 -9.15 14.09
CA THR A 68 0.11 -10.33 13.45
C THR A 68 0.23 -10.01 11.98
N GLU A 69 1.47 -10.03 11.48
CA GLU A 69 1.85 -9.98 10.06
C GLU A 69 0.89 -10.78 9.16
N ALA A 70 0.35 -11.88 9.69
CA ALA A 70 -0.70 -12.69 9.07
C ALA A 70 -1.94 -11.87 8.66
N ARG A 71 -2.48 -11.04 9.55
CA ARG A 71 -3.68 -10.24 9.26
C ARG A 71 -3.40 -9.13 8.26
N ILE A 72 -2.20 -8.55 8.28
CA ILE A 72 -1.76 -7.58 7.25
C ILE A 72 -1.69 -8.26 5.90
N LYS A 73 -1.08 -9.45 5.82
CA LYS A 73 -1.02 -10.23 4.58
C LYS A 73 -2.41 -10.61 4.07
N GLU A 74 -3.36 -10.91 4.96
CA GLU A 74 -4.75 -11.15 4.56
C GLU A 74 -5.38 -9.88 3.97
N ILE A 75 -5.23 -8.72 4.61
CA ILE A 75 -5.76 -7.45 4.09
C ILE A 75 -5.09 -7.10 2.76
N GLU A 76 -3.76 -7.29 2.65
CA GLU A 76 -3.02 -7.10 1.41
C GLU A 76 -3.60 -8.00 0.31
N HIS A 77 -3.85 -9.26 0.62
CA HIS A 77 -4.44 -10.21 -0.33
C HIS A 77 -5.88 -9.86 -0.70
N GLU A 78 -6.70 -9.37 0.24
CA GLU A 78 -8.08 -8.94 0.00
C GLU A 78 -8.14 -7.71 -0.93
N ILE A 79 -7.19 -6.78 -0.83
CA ILE A 79 -7.18 -5.54 -1.61
C ILE A 79 -6.44 -5.70 -2.95
N PHE A 80 -5.28 -6.36 -2.93
CA PHE A 80 -4.35 -6.42 -4.07
C PHE A 80 -4.25 -7.83 -4.69
N GLY A 81 -4.91 -8.82 -4.11
CA GLY A 81 -4.91 -10.20 -4.60
C GLY A 81 -3.58 -10.93 -4.39
N SER A 82 -3.36 -12.00 -5.16
CA SER A 82 -2.19 -12.87 -5.03
C SER A 82 -0.86 -12.23 -5.42
N ARG A 83 -0.87 -11.06 -6.09
CA ARG A 83 0.34 -10.35 -6.51
C ARG A 83 0.81 -9.29 -5.49
N GLY A 84 -0.03 -8.99 -4.48
CA GLY A 84 0.28 -8.02 -3.43
C GLY A 84 0.43 -6.58 -3.94
N VAL A 85 0.85 -5.68 -3.05
CA VAL A 85 0.96 -4.25 -3.32
C VAL A 85 1.93 -3.96 -4.48
N LEU A 86 3.08 -4.63 -4.51
CA LEU A 86 4.10 -4.43 -5.55
C LEU A 86 3.61 -4.90 -6.93
N GLY A 87 2.77 -5.94 -6.98
CA GLY A 87 2.14 -6.40 -8.20
C GLY A 87 1.13 -5.40 -8.74
N PHE A 88 0.26 -4.87 -7.86
CA PHE A 88 -0.68 -3.80 -8.20
C PHE A 88 0.03 -2.57 -8.80
N LEU A 89 1.10 -2.11 -8.15
CA LEU A 89 1.91 -0.99 -8.64
C LEU A 89 2.64 -1.29 -9.96
N SER A 90 2.92 -2.56 -10.25
CA SER A 90 3.56 -2.97 -11.51
C SER A 90 2.56 -3.09 -12.67
N ASP A 91 1.30 -3.41 -12.39
CA ASP A 91 0.23 -3.56 -13.40
C ASP A 91 -0.42 -2.20 -13.75
N HIS A 92 -0.58 -1.29 -12.78
CA HIS A 92 -1.21 0.02 -12.96
C HIS A 92 -0.29 1.11 -13.52
N THR A 93 1.00 0.80 -13.70
CA THR A 93 1.97 1.66 -14.40
C THR A 93 1.91 1.55 -15.92
N SER A 94 1.00 0.74 -16.47
CA SER A 94 0.52 0.84 -17.86
C SER A 94 -0.84 1.55 -17.92
N PRO A 95 -1.11 2.41 -18.93
CA PRO A 95 -2.30 3.25 -19.04
C PRO A 95 -3.59 2.48 -19.37
N SER A 96 -3.71 1.22 -18.98
CA SER A 96 -4.79 0.33 -19.37
C SER A 96 -5.37 -0.40 -18.17
N PHE A 97 -6.05 0.32 -17.27
CA PHE A 97 -7.15 -0.30 -16.54
C PHE A 97 -8.37 0.64 -16.53
N PRO A 98 -9.53 0.16 -17.03
CA PRO A 98 -10.76 0.93 -16.96
C PRO A 98 -11.16 1.04 -15.48
N ALA A 99 -11.59 2.24 -15.09
CA ALA A 99 -12.15 2.55 -13.78
C ALA A 99 -13.30 1.59 -13.44
N ALA A 100 -12.98 0.46 -12.82
CA ALA A 100 -13.98 -0.42 -12.22
C ALA A 100 -14.35 0.20 -10.88
N ARG A 101 -15.46 0.95 -10.93
CA ARG A 101 -16.21 1.53 -9.82
C ARG A 101 -16.13 0.67 -8.55
N TRP A 102 -15.56 1.24 -7.48
CA TRP A 102 -15.79 0.76 -6.11
C TRP A 102 -17.24 1.10 -5.71
N PRO A 103 -18.03 0.15 -5.16
CA PRO A 103 -19.30 0.49 -4.56
C PRO A 103 -19.06 1.02 -3.14
N PHE A 104 -19.67 2.17 -2.87
CA PHE A 104 -19.71 2.86 -1.58
C PHE A 104 -20.47 2.05 -0.51
#